data_AF-A0A2H2YWM3-F1
#
_entry.id   AF-A0A2H2YWM3-F1
#
_cell.length_a   1.000
_cell.length_b   1.000
_cell.length_c   1.000
_cell.angle_alpha   90.00
_cell.angle_beta   90.00
_cell.angle_gamma   90.00
#
_symmetry.space_group_name_H-M   'P 1'
#
loop_
_entity.id
_entity.type
_entity.pdbx_description
1 polymer ?
#
loop_
_entity_poly.entity_id
_entity_poly.type
_entity_poly.pdbx_seq_one_letter_code
_entity_poly.pdbx_strand_id
1 'polypeptide(L)'
;MGAATGDNFAPEYLAINPNGTVPSLTAPSLAKPLIESVDILRWIDSRGIKTLVPEDESRSKEILALMHSPSMSTNIILFQARDPAEMAAKKSSAWNAFLEGRQTRLDKELAAQPNNPFYLSKAAENLSTTSLYRSDIGPDHEELFRLSDQMYRTVAEGLDKLEGLIALPYAAGSEVSEADYNTVPWLAHAMMGANTPVTAIHDFVPLERLIQKTVPDFRIGSKTKQWWSNISKTEAFKKVYPILH
;
A
#
# COMPACT_ATOMS: atom_id res chain seq x y z
N MET A 1 -6.56 14.26 -2.31
CA MET A 1 -7.77 14.22 -3.14
C MET A 1 -7.51 13.83 -4.60
N GLY A 2 -6.34 14.06 -5.21
CA GLY A 2 -6.10 13.75 -6.65
C GLY A 2 -5.88 12.27 -7.05
N ALA A 3 -5.60 11.35 -6.12
CA ALA A 3 -5.41 9.93 -6.46
C ALA A 3 -6.73 9.22 -6.86
N ALA A 4 -7.86 9.68 -6.32
CA ALA A 4 -9.18 9.14 -6.60
C ALA A 4 -9.70 9.51 -8.00
N THR A 5 -9.23 10.63 -8.56
CA THR A 5 -9.53 11.07 -9.93
C THR A 5 -8.49 10.59 -10.96
N GLY A 6 -7.49 9.81 -10.52
CA GLY A 6 -6.45 9.31 -11.41
C GLY A 6 -5.49 10.38 -11.93
N ASP A 7 -5.27 11.48 -11.19
CA ASP A 7 -4.42 12.60 -11.66
C ASP A 7 -2.97 12.18 -11.97
N ASN A 8 -2.50 11.10 -11.35
CA ASN A 8 -1.22 10.46 -11.65
C ASN A 8 -1.14 9.87 -13.08
N PHE A 9 -2.24 9.84 -13.83
CA PHE A 9 -2.29 9.44 -15.24
C PHE A 9 -2.32 10.63 -16.20
N ALA A 10 -2.31 11.86 -15.69
CA ALA A 10 -2.25 13.05 -16.51
C ALA A 10 -0.95 13.09 -17.34
N PRO A 11 -0.98 13.52 -18.62
CA PRO A 11 0.23 13.65 -19.44
C PRO A 11 1.35 14.44 -18.74
N GLU A 12 0.98 15.51 -18.02
CA GLU A 12 1.92 16.36 -17.29
C GLU A 12 2.58 15.62 -16.13
N TYR A 13 1.86 14.71 -15.46
CA TYR A 13 2.41 13.88 -14.40
C TYR A 13 3.26 12.74 -14.97
N LEU A 14 2.84 12.14 -16.09
CA LEU A 14 3.62 11.09 -16.77
C LEU A 14 4.97 11.60 -17.29
N ALA A 15 5.05 12.89 -17.63
CA ALA A 15 6.33 13.54 -17.94
C ALA A 15 7.30 13.58 -16.74
N ILE A 16 6.78 13.52 -15.50
CA ILE A 16 7.56 13.44 -14.27
C ILE A 16 7.84 11.97 -13.91
N ASN A 17 6.80 11.14 -13.90
CA ASN A 17 6.87 9.71 -13.60
C ASN A 17 6.12 8.90 -14.66
N PRO A 18 6.83 8.27 -15.61
CA PRO A 18 6.21 7.53 -16.71
C PRO A 18 5.50 6.26 -16.25
N ASN A 19 5.70 5.81 -15.01
CA ASN A 19 4.98 4.67 -14.45
C ASN A 19 3.55 5.05 -14.02
N GLY A 20 3.24 6.35 -13.95
CA GLY A 20 1.95 6.85 -13.47
C GLY A 20 1.68 6.40 -12.03
N THR A 21 2.71 6.37 -11.19
CA THR A 21 2.65 6.00 -9.77
C THR A 21 3.03 7.17 -8.87
N VAL A 22 2.68 7.07 -7.60
CA VAL A 22 3.12 8.01 -6.56
C VAL A 22 3.92 7.24 -5.51
N PRO A 23 4.87 7.88 -4.81
CA PRO A 23 5.29 9.28 -4.89
C PRO A 23 6.27 9.58 -6.05
N SER A 24 6.52 10.87 -6.30
CA SER A 24 7.62 11.37 -7.14
C SER A 24 8.22 12.63 -6.51
N LEU A 25 9.54 12.82 -6.60
CA LEU A 25 10.26 13.99 -6.09
C LEU A 25 10.98 14.72 -7.23
N THR A 26 10.77 16.03 -7.31
CA THR A 26 11.53 16.93 -8.16
C THR A 26 12.26 17.96 -7.30
N ALA A 27 13.45 18.39 -7.73
CA ALA A 27 14.22 19.43 -7.06
C ALA A 27 15.20 20.08 -8.06
N PRO A 28 15.58 21.36 -7.90
CA PRO A 28 16.58 21.99 -8.75
C PRO A 28 17.95 21.27 -8.75
N SER A 29 18.27 20.58 -7.66
CA SER A 29 19.50 19.80 -7.50
C SER A 29 19.42 18.38 -8.06
N LEU A 30 18.28 17.99 -8.63
CA LEU A 30 18.07 16.69 -9.27
C LEU A 30 18.14 16.84 -10.79
N ALA A 31 19.02 16.07 -11.43
CA ALA A 31 19.10 16.02 -12.90
C ALA A 31 17.84 15.42 -13.55
N LYS A 32 17.15 14.53 -12.82
CA LYS A 32 15.87 13.92 -13.21
C LYS A 32 15.02 13.68 -11.95
N PRO A 33 13.68 13.62 -12.06
CA PRO A 33 12.82 13.24 -10.96
C PRO A 33 13.23 11.88 -10.35
N LEU A 34 13.12 11.76 -9.03
CA LEU A 34 13.16 10.46 -8.35
C LEU A 34 11.72 9.94 -8.24
N ILE A 35 11.51 8.69 -8.62
CA ILE A 35 10.16 8.10 -8.75
C ILE A 35 9.96 6.84 -7.89
N GLU A 36 11.03 6.37 -7.26
CA GLU A 36 11.01 5.24 -6.34
C GLU A 36 11.07 5.75 -4.91
N SER A 37 10.16 5.30 -4.04
CA SER A 37 10.04 5.82 -2.67
C SER A 37 11.31 5.59 -1.84
N VAL A 38 12.02 4.48 -2.05
CA VAL A 38 13.30 4.17 -1.38
C VAL A 38 14.39 5.17 -1.82
N ASP A 39 14.48 5.47 -3.11
CA ASP A 39 15.47 6.44 -3.63
C ASP A 39 15.15 7.86 -3.15
N ILE A 40 13.87 8.23 -3.13
CA ILE A 40 13.40 9.50 -2.56
C ILE A 40 13.82 9.61 -1.10
N LEU A 41 13.57 8.55 -0.30
CA LEU A 41 13.91 8.54 1.11
C LEU A 41 15.41 8.72 1.33
N ARG A 42 16.24 7.95 0.63
CA ARG A 42 17.71 8.03 0.72
C ARG A 42 18.25 9.38 0.26
N TRP A 43 17.64 9.98 -0.76
CA TRP A 43 18.01 11.32 -1.22
C TRP A 43 17.70 12.38 -0.15
N ILE A 44 16.55 12.30 0.52
CA ILE A 44 16.20 13.20 1.63
C ILE A 44 17.15 12.97 2.80
N ASP A 45 17.40 11.71 3.15
CA ASP A 45 18.26 11.32 4.27
C ASP A 45 19.70 11.85 4.11
N SER A 46 20.27 11.73 2.91
CA SER A 46 21.62 12.26 2.59
C SER A 46 21.76 13.79 2.77
N ARG A 47 20.66 14.51 2.96
CA ARG A 47 20.60 15.97 3.19
C ARG A 47 20.15 16.30 4.62
N GLY A 48 19.74 15.30 5.39
CA GLY A 48 19.30 15.46 6.76
C GLY A 48 20.47 15.60 7.73
N ILE A 49 20.14 16.03 8.95
CA ILE A 49 21.08 16.04 10.10
C ILE A 49 20.99 14.75 10.93
N LYS A 50 20.01 13.90 10.65
CA LYS A 50 19.81 12.57 11.24
C LYS A 50 19.78 11.57 10.10
N THR A 51 20.44 10.44 10.29
CA THR A 51 20.52 9.35 9.31
C THR A 51 19.40 8.33 9.54
N LEU A 52 18.90 7.76 8.46
CA LEU A 52 18.01 6.60 8.43
C LEU A 52 18.73 5.34 7.93
N VAL A 53 20.06 5.41 7.77
CA VAL A 53 20.90 4.24 7.49
C VAL A 53 20.74 3.22 8.63
N PRO A 54 20.36 1.98 8.32
CA PRO A 54 20.11 0.95 9.33
C PRO A 54 21.40 0.45 9.99
N GLU A 55 21.33 0.05 11.25
CA GLU A 55 22.41 -0.67 11.93
C GLU A 55 22.64 -2.07 11.32
N ASP A 56 21.55 -2.77 11.00
CA ASP A 56 21.54 -4.05 10.31
C ASP A 56 21.05 -3.86 8.86
N GLU A 57 22.00 -3.59 7.96
CA GLU A 57 21.71 -3.39 6.53
C GLU A 57 21.05 -4.61 5.88
N SER A 58 21.43 -5.84 6.28
CA SER A 58 20.91 -7.05 5.68
C SER A 58 19.43 -7.19 5.99
N ARG A 59 19.08 -7.06 7.28
CA ARG A 59 17.71 -7.09 7.75
C ARG A 59 16.86 -5.98 7.15
N SER A 60 17.39 -4.76 7.09
CA SER A 60 16.68 -3.65 6.44
C SER A 60 16.36 -3.97 4.97
N LYS A 61 17.32 -4.51 4.21
CA LYS A 61 17.11 -4.93 2.82
C LYS A 61 16.03 -6.00 2.70
N GLU A 62 15.99 -6.97 3.62
CA GLU A 62 14.95 -8.01 3.65
C GLU A 62 13.56 -7.45 3.96
N ILE A 63 13.45 -6.51 4.90
CA ILE A 63 12.19 -5.83 5.23
C ILE A 63 11.70 -4.99 4.04
N LEU A 64 12.59 -4.22 3.40
CA LEU A 64 12.25 -3.45 2.20
C LEU A 64 11.77 -4.37 1.09
N ALA A 65 12.51 -5.44 0.78
CA ALA A 65 12.11 -6.39 -0.25
C ALA A 65 10.74 -7.02 0.03
N LEU A 66 10.43 -7.30 1.30
CA LEU A 66 9.13 -7.81 1.72
C LEU A 66 8.01 -6.78 1.53
N MET A 67 8.16 -5.56 2.07
CA MET A 67 7.12 -4.51 2.02
C MET A 67 6.82 -4.04 0.60
N HIS A 68 7.81 -4.12 -0.30
CA HIS A 68 7.67 -3.76 -1.72
C HIS A 68 7.31 -4.95 -2.62
N SER A 69 7.09 -6.14 -2.05
CA SER A 69 6.70 -7.33 -2.82
C SER A 69 5.24 -7.24 -3.29
N PRO A 70 4.89 -7.80 -4.48
CA PRO A 70 3.50 -7.86 -4.94
C PRO A 70 2.55 -8.57 -3.97
N SER A 71 3.06 -9.59 -3.27
CA SER A 71 2.35 -10.34 -2.22
C SER A 71 1.93 -9.49 -1.03
N MET A 72 2.65 -8.40 -0.77
CA MET A 72 2.32 -7.45 0.27
C MET A 72 1.54 -6.25 -0.30
N SER A 73 0.94 -6.31 -1.49
CA SER A 73 0.13 -5.18 -1.93
C SER A 73 -1.11 -4.98 -1.04
N THR A 74 -1.27 -3.80 -0.45
CA THR A 74 -2.48 -3.46 0.31
C THR A 74 -3.73 -3.43 -0.57
N ASN A 75 -3.59 -3.42 -1.90
CA ASN A 75 -4.73 -3.55 -2.82
C ASN A 75 -5.49 -4.87 -2.60
N ILE A 76 -4.83 -5.90 -2.07
CA ILE A 76 -5.48 -7.14 -1.63
C ILE A 76 -6.56 -6.85 -0.59
N ILE A 77 -6.24 -6.02 0.40
CA ILE A 77 -7.16 -5.61 1.46
C ILE A 77 -8.22 -4.64 0.92
N LEU A 78 -7.83 -3.72 0.03
CA LEU A 78 -8.71 -2.65 -0.43
C LEU A 78 -9.73 -3.08 -1.47
N PHE A 79 -9.32 -3.86 -2.48
CA PHE A 79 -10.13 -4.06 -3.68
C PHE A 79 -10.63 -5.47 -3.87
N GLN A 80 -9.98 -6.46 -3.26
CA GLN A 80 -10.33 -7.86 -3.41
C GLN A 80 -11.49 -8.27 -2.48
N ALA A 81 -12.14 -9.38 -2.82
CA ALA A 81 -13.25 -9.96 -2.07
C ALA A 81 -13.15 -11.50 -2.13
N ARG A 82 -13.57 -12.19 -1.08
CA ARG A 82 -13.55 -13.68 -1.00
C ARG A 82 -14.92 -14.31 -1.14
N ASP A 83 -15.99 -13.52 -1.12
CA ASP A 83 -17.36 -14.00 -1.28
C ASP A 83 -18.31 -12.88 -1.76
N PRO A 84 -19.56 -13.22 -2.11
CA PRO A 84 -20.55 -12.24 -2.55
C PRO A 84 -20.81 -11.12 -1.53
N ALA A 85 -20.75 -11.40 -0.23
CA ALA A 85 -21.01 -10.40 0.80
C ALA A 85 -19.89 -9.35 0.86
N GLU A 86 -18.63 -9.77 0.82
CA GLU A 86 -17.50 -8.84 0.70
C GLU A 86 -17.56 -8.06 -0.61
N MET A 87 -17.89 -8.70 -1.73
CA MET A 87 -17.98 -8.00 -3.01
C MET A 87 -19.09 -6.93 -3.00
N ALA A 88 -20.25 -7.24 -2.43
CA ALA A 88 -21.35 -6.27 -2.26
C ALA A 88 -20.94 -5.09 -1.36
N ALA A 89 -20.22 -5.35 -0.26
CA ALA A 89 -19.70 -4.33 0.62
C ALA A 89 -18.66 -3.44 -0.09
N LYS A 90 -17.77 -4.04 -0.88
CA LYS A 90 -16.76 -3.31 -1.67
C LYS A 90 -17.39 -2.42 -2.74
N LYS A 91 -18.37 -2.92 -3.50
CA LYS A 91 -19.13 -2.15 -4.49
C LYS A 91 -19.85 -0.95 -3.88
N SER A 92 -20.32 -1.08 -2.63
CA SER A 92 -20.99 -0.02 -1.88
C SER A 92 -20.05 0.95 -1.18
N SER A 93 -18.73 0.73 -1.25
CA SER A 93 -17.73 1.54 -0.56
C SER A 93 -17.17 2.68 -1.43
N ALA A 94 -16.45 3.61 -0.80
CA ALA A 94 -15.73 4.67 -1.52
C ALA A 94 -14.68 4.14 -2.52
N TRP A 95 -14.27 2.88 -2.40
CA TRP A 95 -13.34 2.24 -3.35
C TRP A 95 -13.93 2.08 -4.75
N ASN A 96 -15.25 1.94 -4.86
CA ASN A 96 -15.90 1.90 -6.17
C ASN A 96 -15.72 3.23 -6.91
N ALA A 97 -16.00 4.35 -6.24
CA ALA A 97 -15.79 5.68 -6.80
C ALA A 97 -14.30 5.94 -7.15
N PHE A 98 -13.38 5.42 -6.35
CA PHE A 98 -11.94 5.48 -6.64
C PHE A 98 -11.57 4.73 -7.93
N LEU A 99 -12.06 3.50 -8.12
CA LEU A 99 -11.80 2.72 -9.33
C LEU A 99 -12.44 3.35 -10.57
N GLU A 100 -13.68 3.81 -10.45
CA GLU A 100 -14.42 4.49 -11.52
C GLU A 100 -13.76 5.81 -11.95
N GLY A 101 -13.34 6.64 -10.98
CA GLY A 101 -12.67 7.90 -11.29
C GLY A 101 -11.37 7.69 -12.06
N ARG A 102 -10.61 6.66 -11.68
CA ARG A 102 -9.38 6.26 -12.38
C ARG A 102 -9.65 5.71 -13.77
N GLN A 103 -10.65 4.84 -13.93
CA GLN A 103 -11.02 4.32 -15.25
C GLN A 103 -11.48 5.44 -16.18
N THR A 104 -12.33 6.34 -15.68
CA THR A 104 -12.81 7.51 -16.43
C THR A 104 -11.66 8.37 -16.92
N ARG A 105 -10.65 8.59 -16.06
CA ARG A 105 -9.45 9.33 -16.47
C ARG A 105 -8.69 8.60 -17.58
N LEU A 106 -8.45 7.31 -17.43
CA LEU A 106 -7.73 6.51 -18.43
C LEU A 106 -8.45 6.44 -19.76
N ASP A 107 -9.77 6.27 -19.75
CA ASP A 107 -10.60 6.24 -20.97
C ASP A 107 -10.53 7.58 -21.71
N LYS A 108 -10.58 8.70 -20.98
CA LYS A 108 -10.42 10.05 -21.55
C LYS A 108 -9.05 10.22 -22.21
N GLU A 109 -7.98 9.87 -21.51
CA GLU A 109 -6.62 10.04 -22.03
C GLU A 109 -6.33 9.09 -23.20
N LEU A 110 -6.84 7.85 -23.15
CA LEU A 110 -6.74 6.90 -24.26
C LEU A 110 -7.51 7.38 -25.50
N ALA A 111 -8.70 7.95 -25.33
CA ALA A 111 -9.45 8.53 -26.44
C ALA A 111 -8.69 9.70 -27.10
N ALA A 112 -7.99 10.52 -26.31
CA ALA A 112 -7.14 11.59 -26.81
C ALA A 112 -5.84 11.09 -27.44
N GLN A 113 -5.30 9.96 -26.96
CA GLN A 113 -4.03 9.39 -27.41
C GLN A 113 -4.15 7.86 -27.67
N PRO A 114 -4.87 7.43 -28.72
CA PRO A 114 -5.28 6.02 -28.90
C PRO A 114 -4.13 5.02 -29.05
N ASN A 115 -2.96 5.49 -29.49
CA ASN A 115 -1.79 4.66 -29.73
C ASN A 115 -0.73 4.78 -28.62
N ASN A 116 -1.02 5.49 -27.53
CA ASN A 116 -0.07 5.63 -26.43
C ASN A 116 0.00 4.30 -25.64
N PRO A 117 1.18 3.65 -25.57
CA PRO A 117 1.32 2.32 -24.95
C PRO A 117 1.02 2.33 -23.45
N PHE A 118 1.30 3.44 -22.75
CA PHE A 118 0.95 3.57 -21.34
C PHE A 118 -0.56 3.51 -21.14
N TYR A 119 -1.33 4.31 -21.88
CA TYR A 119 -2.79 4.36 -21.72
C TYR A 119 -3.46 3.07 -22.16
N LEU A 120 -2.99 2.44 -23.25
CA LEU A 120 -3.49 1.14 -23.69
C LEU A 120 -3.34 0.08 -22.58
N SER A 121 -2.13 -0.07 -22.05
CA SER A 121 -1.85 -1.05 -20.99
C SER A 121 -2.58 -0.70 -19.70
N LYS A 122 -2.54 0.57 -19.27
CA LYS A 122 -3.05 0.97 -17.96
C LYS A 122 -4.57 1.00 -17.90
N ALA A 123 -5.24 1.38 -18.99
CA ALA A 123 -6.69 1.30 -19.11
C ALA A 123 -7.16 -0.16 -19.02
N ALA A 124 -6.49 -1.09 -19.69
CA ALA A 124 -6.82 -2.51 -19.61
C ALA A 124 -6.58 -3.09 -18.20
N GLU A 125 -5.45 -2.75 -17.57
CA GLU A 125 -5.12 -3.18 -16.20
C GLU A 125 -6.19 -2.69 -15.21
N ASN A 126 -6.51 -1.39 -15.21
CA ASN A 126 -7.48 -0.83 -14.27
C ASN A 126 -8.91 -1.34 -14.55
N LEU A 127 -9.25 -1.59 -15.83
CA LEU A 127 -10.54 -2.13 -16.21
C LEU A 127 -10.73 -3.57 -15.72
N SER A 128 -9.67 -4.38 -15.64
CA SER A 128 -9.76 -5.76 -15.15
C SER A 128 -10.35 -5.88 -13.75
N THR A 129 -10.09 -4.89 -12.88
CA THR A 129 -10.69 -4.81 -11.54
C THR A 129 -12.02 -4.06 -11.58
N THR A 130 -12.08 -2.94 -12.31
CA THR A 130 -13.28 -2.09 -12.35
C THR A 130 -14.48 -2.82 -12.97
N SER A 131 -14.27 -3.69 -13.96
CA SER A 131 -15.34 -4.49 -14.57
C SER A 131 -16.04 -5.39 -13.54
N LEU A 132 -15.31 -5.95 -12.58
CA LEU A 132 -15.88 -6.77 -11.50
C LEU A 132 -16.75 -5.92 -10.56
N TYR A 133 -16.41 -4.64 -10.37
CA TYR A 133 -17.24 -3.71 -9.60
C TYR A 133 -18.52 -3.33 -10.34
N ARG A 134 -18.46 -3.25 -11.67
CA ARG A 134 -19.60 -2.89 -12.55
C ARG A 134 -20.58 -4.03 -12.80
N SER A 135 -20.10 -5.27 -12.94
CA SER A 135 -20.95 -6.43 -13.26
C SER A 135 -21.82 -6.84 -12.08
N ASP A 136 -22.91 -7.57 -12.32
CA ASP A 136 -23.65 -8.22 -11.23
C ASP A 136 -22.81 -9.32 -10.59
N ILE A 137 -23.00 -9.57 -9.28
CA ILE A 137 -22.24 -10.62 -8.59
C ILE A 137 -22.67 -11.98 -9.14
N GLY A 138 -21.74 -12.71 -9.74
CA GLY A 138 -22.01 -13.96 -10.44
C GLY A 138 -20.75 -14.78 -10.76
N PRO A 139 -20.81 -15.67 -11.75
CA PRO A 139 -19.71 -16.60 -12.08
C PRO A 139 -18.36 -15.90 -12.35
N ASP A 140 -18.38 -14.69 -12.92
CA ASP A 140 -17.18 -13.91 -13.20
C ASP A 140 -16.39 -13.52 -11.92
N HIS A 141 -17.03 -13.56 -10.75
CA HIS A 141 -16.39 -13.29 -9.45
C HIS A 141 -15.84 -14.54 -8.77
N GLU A 142 -16.19 -15.75 -9.21
CA GLU A 142 -15.76 -16.98 -8.54
C GLU A 142 -14.23 -17.12 -8.53
N GLU A 143 -13.58 -16.81 -9.65
CA GLU A 143 -12.12 -16.84 -9.75
C GLU A 143 -11.48 -15.74 -8.89
N LEU A 144 -12.08 -14.54 -8.84
CA LEU A 144 -11.65 -13.48 -7.93
C LEU A 144 -11.66 -13.97 -6.49
N PHE A 145 -12.74 -14.61 -6.06
CA PHE A 145 -12.93 -15.08 -4.69
C PHE A 145 -11.89 -16.14 -4.32
N ARG A 146 -11.66 -17.10 -5.23
CA ARG A 146 -10.65 -18.15 -5.05
C ARG A 146 -9.24 -17.57 -4.96
N LEU A 147 -8.86 -16.67 -5.88
CA LEU A 147 -7.55 -16.02 -5.87
C LEU A 147 -7.36 -15.15 -4.63
N SER A 148 -8.40 -14.43 -4.22
CA SER A 148 -8.37 -13.58 -3.02
C SER A 148 -8.08 -14.39 -1.77
N ASP A 149 -8.70 -15.57 -1.62
CA ASP A 149 -8.39 -16.45 -0.49
C ASP A 149 -6.91 -16.84 -0.47
N GLN A 150 -6.34 -17.21 -1.61
CA GLN A 150 -4.90 -17.52 -1.70
C GLN A 150 -4.03 -16.30 -1.36
N MET A 151 -4.37 -15.11 -1.87
CA MET A 151 -3.64 -13.88 -1.60
C MET A 151 -3.65 -13.51 -0.11
N TYR A 152 -4.76 -13.72 0.60
CA TYR A 152 -4.81 -13.49 2.05
C TYR A 152 -3.93 -14.46 2.85
N ARG A 153 -3.71 -15.69 2.38
CA ARG A 153 -2.71 -16.61 2.96
C ARG A 153 -1.31 -16.05 2.80
N THR A 154 -0.98 -15.56 1.60
CA THR A 154 0.33 -14.94 1.33
C THR A 154 0.56 -13.67 2.14
N VAL A 155 -0.48 -12.84 2.36
CA VAL A 155 -0.39 -11.67 3.26
C VAL A 155 -0.11 -12.12 4.71
N ALA A 156 -0.77 -13.18 5.17
CA ALA A 156 -0.54 -13.73 6.51
C ALA A 156 0.90 -14.23 6.68
N GLU A 157 1.42 -14.99 5.70
CA GLU A 157 2.81 -15.45 5.67
C GLU A 157 3.81 -14.28 5.62
N GLY A 158 3.51 -13.24 4.85
CA GLY A 158 4.33 -12.04 4.80
C GLY A 158 4.38 -11.28 6.12
N LEU A 159 3.25 -11.21 6.85
CA LEU A 159 3.20 -10.61 8.20
C LEU A 159 3.96 -11.44 9.24
N ASP A 160 3.92 -12.77 9.14
CA ASP A 160 4.73 -13.67 9.97
C ASP A 160 6.23 -13.52 9.68
N LYS A 161 6.60 -13.39 8.40
CA LYS A 161 7.98 -13.08 8.01
C LYS A 161 8.44 -11.72 8.55
N LEU A 162 7.59 -10.70 8.50
CA LEU A 162 7.89 -9.39 9.08
C LEU A 162 8.14 -9.50 10.59
N GLU A 163 7.29 -10.23 11.31
CA GLU A 163 7.47 -10.49 12.75
C GLU A 163 8.85 -11.13 13.05
N GLY A 164 9.27 -12.10 12.24
CA GLY A 164 10.60 -12.71 12.35
C GLY A 164 11.76 -11.73 12.09
N LEU A 165 11.56 -10.80 11.17
CA LEU A 165 12.56 -9.81 10.77
C LEU A 165 12.69 -8.62 11.74
N ILE A 166 11.67 -8.29 12.53
CA ILE A 166 11.75 -7.13 13.44
C ILE A 166 12.84 -7.31 14.50
N ALA A 167 13.75 -6.34 14.56
CA ALA A 167 14.78 -6.18 15.59
C ALA A 167 14.49 -4.96 16.46
N LEU A 168 13.74 -5.19 17.54
CA LEU A 168 13.30 -4.15 18.48
C LEU A 168 14.47 -3.33 19.06
N PRO A 169 14.22 -2.07 19.47
CA PRO A 169 12.94 -1.36 19.53
C PRO A 169 12.33 -0.92 18.19
N TYR A 170 13.12 -0.82 17.12
CA TYR A 170 12.66 -0.39 15.79
C TYR A 170 12.63 -1.56 14.80
N ALA A 171 12.48 -1.31 13.50
CA ALA A 171 12.34 -2.39 12.53
C ALA A 171 13.65 -3.16 12.33
N ALA A 172 14.77 -2.44 12.27
CA ALA A 172 16.09 -2.98 11.93
C ALA A 172 17.18 -2.70 12.98
N GLY A 173 16.81 -2.48 14.25
CA GLY A 173 17.77 -2.31 15.33
C GLY A 173 17.36 -1.29 16.41
N SER A 174 18.38 -0.67 16.99
CA SER A 174 18.24 0.24 18.14
C SER A 174 17.78 1.65 17.78
N GLU A 175 17.92 2.02 16.50
CA GLU A 175 17.55 3.33 15.95
C GLU A 175 16.50 3.23 14.84
N VAL A 176 15.76 4.32 14.63
CA VAL A 176 14.82 4.45 13.51
C VAL A 176 15.58 4.46 12.19
N SER A 177 15.13 3.69 11.22
CA SER A 177 15.80 3.49 9.94
C SER A 177 14.84 3.54 8.74
N GLU A 178 15.38 3.39 7.54
CA GLU A 178 14.57 3.27 6.32
C GLU A 178 13.61 2.07 6.37
N ALA A 179 13.93 1.01 7.12
CA ALA A 179 13.03 -0.13 7.31
C ALA A 179 11.73 0.30 8.00
N ASP A 180 11.80 1.16 9.01
CA ASP A 180 10.63 1.71 9.69
C ASP A 180 9.79 2.55 8.74
N TYR A 181 10.42 3.43 7.97
CA TYR A 181 9.74 4.39 7.10
C TYR A 181 9.11 3.74 5.86
N ASN A 182 9.56 2.54 5.48
CA ASN A 182 8.90 1.73 4.46
C ASN A 182 7.81 0.82 5.02
N THR A 183 7.88 0.44 6.29
CA THR A 183 6.91 -0.48 6.92
C THR A 183 5.70 0.27 7.52
N VAL A 184 5.92 1.45 8.11
CA VAL A 184 4.85 2.24 8.76
C VAL A 184 3.71 2.58 7.80
N PRO A 185 3.96 3.15 6.59
CA PRO A 185 2.88 3.51 5.68
C PRO A 185 2.08 2.30 5.22
N TRP A 186 2.76 1.17 5.02
CA TRP A 186 2.12 -0.09 4.66
C TRP A 186 1.13 -0.53 5.73
N LEU A 187 1.57 -0.63 6.99
CA LEU A 187 0.73 -1.14 8.08
C LEU A 187 -0.42 -0.17 8.38
N ALA A 188 -0.17 1.13 8.37
CA ALA A 188 -1.22 2.14 8.51
C ALA A 188 -2.31 1.98 7.43
N HIS A 189 -1.90 1.75 6.18
CA HIS A 189 -2.81 1.58 5.05
C HIS A 189 -3.58 0.26 5.12
N ALA A 190 -2.93 -0.83 5.53
CA ALA A 190 -3.57 -2.12 5.76
C ALA A 190 -4.64 -2.04 6.87
N MET A 191 -4.32 -1.37 8.00
CA MET A 191 -5.27 -1.18 9.10
C MET A 191 -6.46 -0.31 8.70
N MET A 192 -6.22 0.80 7.97
CA MET A 192 -7.30 1.61 7.40
C MET A 192 -8.17 0.77 6.44
N GLY A 193 -7.56 -0.01 5.57
CA GLY A 193 -8.26 -0.90 4.64
C GLY A 193 -9.10 -1.99 5.31
N ALA A 194 -8.68 -2.43 6.51
CA ALA A 194 -9.43 -3.34 7.36
C ALA A 194 -10.51 -2.65 8.21
N ASN A 195 -10.74 -1.35 8.00
CA ASN A 195 -11.65 -0.50 8.77
C ASN A 195 -11.28 -0.37 10.26
N THR A 196 -9.99 -0.43 10.61
CA THR A 196 -9.55 0.01 11.94
C THR A 196 -9.88 1.50 12.10
N PRO A 197 -10.56 1.91 13.20
CA PRO A 197 -10.80 3.32 13.47
C PRO A 197 -9.49 4.10 13.50
N VAL A 198 -9.44 5.25 12.82
CA VAL A 198 -8.21 6.05 12.71
C VAL A 198 -7.68 6.48 14.08
N THR A 199 -8.53 6.67 15.08
CA THR A 199 -8.13 7.01 16.46
C THR A 199 -7.71 5.81 17.30
N ALA A 200 -7.73 4.59 16.75
CA ALA A 200 -7.48 3.34 17.47
C ALA A 200 -6.28 2.59 16.86
N ILE A 201 -5.15 3.26 16.65
CA ILE A 201 -4.02 2.67 15.93
C ILE A 201 -3.36 1.46 16.59
N HIS A 202 -3.62 1.21 17.87
CA HIS A 202 -3.13 0.01 18.54
C HIS A 202 -4.14 -1.15 18.47
N ASP A 203 -5.31 -0.92 17.88
CA ASP A 203 -6.32 -1.95 17.64
C ASP A 203 -6.06 -2.68 16.32
N PHE A 204 -5.34 -3.79 16.44
CA PHE A 204 -5.09 -4.71 15.32
C PHE A 204 -6.26 -5.67 15.06
N VAL A 205 -7.28 -5.69 15.92
CA VAL A 205 -8.37 -6.68 15.83
C VAL A 205 -9.11 -6.64 14.48
N PRO A 206 -9.41 -5.47 13.87
CA PRO A 206 -10.06 -5.44 12.56
C PRO A 206 -9.21 -6.10 11.46
N LEU A 207 -7.91 -5.82 11.42
CA LEU A 207 -6.99 -6.45 10.46
C LEU A 207 -6.83 -7.95 10.71
N GLU A 208 -6.68 -8.36 11.98
CA GLU A 208 -6.64 -9.77 12.34
C GLU A 208 -7.92 -10.48 11.89
N ARG A 209 -9.11 -9.97 12.25
CA ARG A 209 -10.40 -10.55 11.86
C ARG A 209 -10.56 -10.66 10.34
N LEU A 210 -10.09 -9.65 9.60
CA LEU A 210 -10.12 -9.66 8.15
C LEU A 210 -9.30 -10.84 7.59
N ILE A 211 -8.08 -11.04 8.07
CA ILE A 211 -7.20 -12.14 7.63
C ILE A 211 -7.72 -13.50 8.13
N GLN A 212 -8.31 -13.53 9.33
CA GLN A 212 -8.82 -14.75 9.96
C GLN A 212 -9.96 -15.44 9.22
N LYS A 213 -10.67 -14.71 8.34
CA LYS A 213 -11.63 -15.35 7.43
C LYS A 213 -10.97 -16.41 6.53
N THR A 214 -9.70 -16.25 6.20
CA THR A 214 -8.89 -17.19 5.39
C THR A 214 -7.93 -18.03 6.26
N VAL A 215 -7.33 -17.41 7.28
CA VAL A 215 -6.32 -18.04 8.17
C VAL A 215 -6.81 -17.94 9.62
N PRO A 216 -7.65 -18.87 10.11
CA PRO A 216 -8.39 -18.71 11.37
C PRO A 216 -7.55 -18.36 12.61
N ASP A 217 -6.34 -18.89 12.72
CA ASP A 217 -5.47 -18.68 13.88
C ASP A 217 -4.55 -17.46 13.75
N PHE A 218 -4.69 -16.69 12.66
CA PHE A 218 -3.82 -15.54 12.42
C PHE A 218 -3.92 -14.49 13.52
N ARG A 219 -2.74 -14.02 13.96
CA ARG A 219 -2.56 -12.90 14.89
C ARG A 219 -1.39 -12.05 14.44
N ILE A 220 -1.48 -10.74 14.67
CA ILE A 220 -0.31 -9.88 14.55
C ILE A 220 0.65 -10.22 15.70
N GLY A 221 1.91 -10.50 15.35
CA GLY A 221 2.94 -10.92 16.29
C GLY A 221 3.29 -9.85 17.33
N SER A 222 3.93 -10.28 18.42
CA SER A 222 4.19 -9.41 19.58
C SER A 222 5.29 -8.39 19.30
N LYS A 223 6.32 -8.73 18.51
CA LYS A 223 7.34 -7.77 18.10
C LYS A 223 6.76 -6.70 17.19
N THR A 224 5.88 -7.06 16.26
CA THR A 224 5.18 -6.12 15.38
C THR A 224 4.34 -5.14 16.19
N LYS A 225 3.58 -5.63 17.17
CA LYS A 225 2.82 -4.78 18.11
C LYS A 225 3.72 -3.84 18.91
N GLN A 226 4.84 -4.35 19.43
CA GLN A 226 5.77 -3.56 20.23
C GLN A 226 6.50 -2.51 19.37
N TRP A 227 6.99 -2.90 18.20
CA TRP A 227 7.58 -2.01 17.20
C TRP A 227 6.63 -0.88 16.85
N TRP A 228 5.37 -1.20 16.51
CA TRP A 228 4.35 -0.21 16.20
C TRP A 228 4.10 0.76 17.36
N SER A 229 4.07 0.26 18.60
CA SER A 229 3.97 1.11 19.81
C SER A 229 5.19 2.00 20.02
N ASN A 230 6.39 1.56 19.63
CA ASN A 230 7.60 2.36 19.76
C ASN A 230 7.65 3.46 18.69
N ILE A 231 7.45 3.10 17.42
CA ILE A 231 7.52 4.06 16.32
C ILE A 231 6.42 5.13 16.41
N SER A 232 5.22 4.77 16.89
CA SER A 232 4.10 5.71 17.05
C SER A 232 4.36 6.81 18.08
N LYS A 233 5.28 6.59 19.02
CA LYS A 233 5.67 7.59 20.04
C LYS A 233 6.64 8.63 19.50
N THR A 234 7.25 8.40 18.35
CA THR A 234 8.21 9.34 17.76
C THR A 234 7.52 10.62 17.29
N GLU A 235 8.19 11.76 17.41
CA GLU A 235 7.65 13.06 16.98
C GLU A 235 7.38 13.10 15.46
N ALA A 236 8.22 12.41 14.68
CA ALA A 236 8.01 12.29 13.23
C ALA A 236 6.68 11.58 12.92
N PHE A 237 6.38 10.46 13.61
CA PHE A 237 5.13 9.74 13.42
C PHE A 237 3.93 10.61 13.78
N LYS A 238 3.92 11.23 14.96
CA LYS A 238 2.80 12.08 15.42
C LYS A 238 2.55 13.24 14.46
N LYS A 239 3.60 13.81 13.86
CA LYS A 239 3.49 14.90 12.89
C LYS A 239 2.86 14.45 11.57
N VAL A 240 3.23 13.28 11.06
CA VAL A 240 2.70 12.75 9.78
C VAL A 240 1.31 12.15 9.95
N TYR A 241 1.03 11.60 11.13
CA TYR A 241 -0.22 10.94 11.47
C TYR A 241 -0.93 11.67 12.63
N PRO A 242 -1.38 12.92 12.42
CA PRO A 242 -1.88 13.77 13.50
C PRO A 242 -3.23 13.35 14.09
N ILE A 243 -3.96 12.46 13.40
CA ILE A 243 -5.29 11.98 13.81
C ILE A 243 -5.21 10.56 14.38
N LEU A 244 -4.05 9.92 14.23
CA LEU A 244 -3.82 8.54 14.66
C LEU A 244 -3.53 8.41 16.17
N HIS A 245 -3.57 9.51 16.92
CA HIS A 245 -3.13 9.57 18.32
C HIS A 245 -4.16 10.23 19.23
#